data_AF-A0A2G5X1A3-F1
#
_entry.id   AF-A0A2G5X1A3-F1
#
_cell.length_a   1.000
_cell.length_b   1.000
_cell.length_c   1.000
_cell.angle_alpha   90.00
_cell.angle_beta   90.00
_cell.angle_gamma   90.00
#
_symmetry.space_group_name_H-M   'P 1'
#
loop_
_entity.id
_entity.type
_entity.pdbx_description
1 polymer ?
#
loop_
_entity_poly.entity_id
_entity_poly.type
_entity_poly.pdbx_seq_one_letter_code
_entity_poly.pdbx_strand_id
1 'polypeptide(L)'
;MKPYKNKINRIRSFALALIFIGVVIMYIGIFFRSNEIVMLIFMFLGMLAIIGSTVVYAWIGTLSTRAIRVQCPNCGKHTKVLGRVDMCGHCREPLTLDPNLEGKEFDIAYNKKVKQEK
;
A
#
# COMPACT_ATOMS: atom_id res chain seq x y z
N MET A 1 -16.27 -10.30 14.01
CA MET A 1 -15.18 -10.24 13.02
C MET A 1 -14.59 -8.83 13.01
N LYS A 2 -13.33 -8.65 13.42
CA LYS A 2 -12.70 -7.32 13.43
C LYS A 2 -12.62 -6.77 11.99
N PRO A 3 -12.86 -5.47 11.76
CA PRO A 3 -12.78 -4.89 10.42
C PRO A 3 -11.35 -5.04 9.87
N TYR A 4 -11.21 -5.86 8.83
CA TYR A 4 -9.95 -6.08 8.13
C TYR A 4 -9.54 -4.80 7.40
N LYS A 5 -8.53 -4.09 7.93
CA LYS A 5 -7.92 -2.93 7.26
C LYS A 5 -6.64 -3.39 6.60
N ASN A 6 -6.69 -3.63 5.29
CA ASN A 6 -5.52 -4.02 4.52
C ASN A 6 -4.50 -2.86 4.49
N LYS A 7 -3.34 -3.06 5.11
CA LYS A 7 -2.30 -2.03 5.25
C LYS A 7 -1.85 -1.51 3.89
N ILE A 8 -1.83 -2.39 2.88
CA ILE A 8 -1.46 -2.08 1.49
C ILE A 8 -2.40 -1.04 0.88
N ASN A 9 -3.72 -1.22 1.06
CA ASN A 9 -4.70 -0.33 0.46
C ASN A 9 -4.62 1.08 1.08
N ARG A 10 -4.26 1.18 2.38
CA ARG A 10 -4.02 2.48 3.04
C ARG A 10 -2.80 3.20 2.47
N ILE A 11 -1.70 2.49 2.22
CA ILE A 11 -0.48 3.13 1.67
C ILE A 11 -0.74 3.60 0.22
N ARG A 12 -1.52 2.85 -0.57
CA ARG A 12 -1.94 3.28 -1.91
C ARG A 12 -2.71 4.60 -1.86
N SER A 13 -3.69 4.72 -0.98
CA SER A 13 -4.45 5.95 -0.79
C SER A 13 -3.57 7.11 -0.30
N PHE A 14 -2.59 6.83 0.56
CA PHE A 14 -1.62 7.84 1.02
C PHE A 14 -0.74 8.36 -0.11
N ALA A 15 -0.22 7.48 -0.98
CA ALA A 15 0.56 7.88 -2.14
C ALA A 15 -0.24 8.77 -3.10
N LEU A 16 -1.51 8.40 -3.38
CA LEU A 16 -2.40 9.22 -4.19
C LEU A 16 -2.67 10.59 -3.55
N ALA A 17 -2.87 10.66 -2.23
CA ALA A 17 -3.06 11.93 -1.52
C ALA A 17 -1.84 12.86 -1.63
N LEU A 18 -0.62 12.30 -1.62
CA LEU A 18 0.61 13.08 -1.75
C LEU A 18 0.71 13.80 -3.10
N ILE A 19 0.18 13.21 -4.18
CA ILE A 19 0.09 13.86 -5.50
C ILE A 19 -0.78 15.12 -5.41
N PHE A 20 -1.96 15.02 -4.80
CA PHE A 20 -2.86 16.16 -4.64
C PHE A 20 -2.20 17.27 -3.81
N ILE A 21 -1.50 16.91 -2.73
CA ILE A 21 -0.75 17.87 -1.92
C ILE A 21 0.32 18.57 -2.78
N GLY A 22 1.08 17.82 -3.59
CA GLY A 22 2.08 18.38 -4.49
C GLY A 22 1.49 19.38 -5.48
N VAL A 23 0.35 19.06 -6.10
CA VAL A 23 -0.34 19.97 -7.03
C VAL A 23 -0.84 21.23 -6.33
N VAL A 24 -1.39 21.12 -5.12
CA VAL A 24 -1.84 22.27 -4.33
C VAL A 24 -0.66 23.19 -3.97
N ILE A 25 0.47 22.62 -3.56
CA ILE A 25 1.71 23.37 -3.26
C ILE A 25 2.18 24.13 -4.51
N MET A 26 2.17 23.50 -5.69
CA MET A 26 2.53 24.15 -6.94
C MET A 26 1.59 25.31 -7.27
N TYR A 27 0.28 25.12 -7.08
CA TYR A 27 -0.71 26.17 -7.35
C TYR A 27 -0.55 27.37 -6.42
N ILE A 28 -0.29 27.14 -5.13
CA ILE A 28 0.02 28.19 -4.16
C ILE A 28 1.27 28.97 -4.58
N GLY A 29 2.30 28.27 -5.09
CA GLY A 29 3.52 28.90 -5.60
C GLY A 29 3.28 29.93 -6.71
N ILE A 30 2.28 29.71 -7.58
CA ILE A 30 1.93 30.63 -8.67
C ILE A 30 1.35 31.95 -8.14
N PHE A 31 0.73 31.95 -6.96
CA PHE A 31 0.20 33.19 -6.35
C PHE A 31 1.32 34.17 -5.97
N PHE A 32 2.53 33.65 -5.70
CA PHE A 32 3.72 34.44 -5.37
C PHE A 32 4.55 34.83 -6.61
N ARG A 33 3.93 34.96 -7.78
CA ARG A 33 4.61 35.29 -9.06
C ARG A 33 5.49 36.54 -8.98
N SER A 34 5.19 37.50 -8.10
CA SER A 34 6.01 38.69 -7.88
C SER A 34 7.41 38.40 -7.31
N ASN A 35 7.61 37.25 -6.67
CA ASN A 35 8.90 36.83 -6.11
C ASN A 35 9.35 35.51 -6.77
N GLU A 36 10.18 35.62 -7.82
CA GLU A 36 10.63 34.47 -8.62
C GLU A 36 11.30 33.37 -7.79
N ILE A 37 12.09 33.73 -6.77
CA ILE A 37 12.78 32.75 -5.91
C ILE A 37 11.79 31.90 -5.12
N VAL A 38 10.75 32.53 -4.56
CA VAL A 38 9.74 31.83 -3.75
C VAL A 38 8.94 30.88 -4.65
N MET A 39 8.51 31.35 -5.82
CA MET A 39 7.81 30.52 -6.81
C MET A 39 8.62 29.27 -7.18
N LEU A 40 9.92 29.42 -7.43
CA LEU A 40 10.79 28.33 -7.85
C LEU A 40 10.95 27.26 -6.77
N ILE A 41 11.07 27.66 -5.50
CA ILE A 41 11.13 26.74 -4.35
C ILE A 41 9.84 25.92 -4.25
N PHE A 42 8.67 26.56 -4.32
CA PHE A 42 7.38 25.87 -4.25
C PHE A 42 7.18 24.89 -5.43
N MET A 43 7.61 25.27 -6.63
CA MET A 43 7.52 24.42 -7.81
C MET A 43 8.44 23.19 -7.70
N PHE A 44 9.66 23.38 -7.20
CA PHE A 44 10.60 22.28 -6.96
C PHE A 44 10.11 21.34 -5.85
N LEU A 45 9.58 21.90 -4.76
CA LEU A 45 9.00 21.13 -3.65
C LEU A 45 7.81 20.27 -4.12
N GLY A 46 6.91 20.86 -4.92
CA GLY A 46 5.78 20.14 -5.51
C GLY A 46 6.21 19.01 -6.44
N MET A 47 7.22 19.24 -7.27
CA MET A 47 7.81 18.20 -8.12
C MET A 47 8.40 17.06 -7.28
N LEU A 48 9.17 17.37 -6.22
CA LEU A 48 9.72 16.36 -5.31
C LEU A 48 8.61 15.54 -4.63
N ALA A 49 7.50 16.17 -4.24
CA ALA A 49 6.36 15.47 -3.66
C ALA A 49 5.74 14.46 -4.65
N ILE A 50 5.57 14.84 -5.92
CA ILE A 50 5.02 13.96 -6.96
C ILE A 50 5.98 12.81 -7.26
N ILE A 51 7.29 13.09 -7.38
CA ILE A 51 8.30 12.04 -7.59
C ILE A 51 8.29 11.06 -6.41
N GLY A 52 8.31 11.57 -5.17
CA GLY A 52 8.24 10.76 -3.96
C GLY A 52 6.99 9.88 -3.92
N SER A 53 5.82 10.42 -4.32
CA SER A 53 4.57 9.65 -4.39
C SER A 53 4.67 8.48 -5.38
N THR A 54 5.32 8.71 -6.53
CA THR A 54 5.45 7.71 -7.60
C THR A 54 6.37 6.58 -7.14
N VAL A 55 7.47 6.90 -6.45
CA VAL A 55 8.38 5.90 -5.86
C VAL A 55 7.66 5.05 -4.83
N VAL A 56 6.92 5.66 -3.90
CA VAL A 56 6.15 4.92 -2.88
C VAL A 56 5.10 4.02 -3.55
N TYR A 57 4.36 4.55 -4.53
CA TYR A 57 3.36 3.79 -5.27
C TYR A 57 3.98 2.61 -6.04
N ALA A 58 5.10 2.84 -6.74
CA ALA A 58 5.82 1.81 -7.48
C ALA A 58 6.36 0.71 -6.57
N TRP A 59 6.88 1.06 -5.39
CA TRP A 59 7.39 0.07 -4.44
C TRP A 59 6.27 -0.85 -3.91
N ILE A 60 5.07 -0.31 -3.69
CA ILE A 60 3.89 -1.12 -3.30
C ILE A 60 3.41 -1.98 -4.47
N GLY A 61 3.42 -1.42 -5.68
CA GLY A 61 3.08 -2.17 -6.90
C GLY A 61 3.97 -3.39 -7.10
N THR A 62 5.28 -3.23 -6.92
CA THR A 62 6.26 -4.34 -6.99
C THR A 62 6.12 -5.34 -5.83
N LEU A 63 5.54 -4.97 -4.69
CA LEU A 63 5.17 -5.93 -3.64
C LEU A 63 3.97 -6.78 -4.09
N SER A 64 2.98 -6.15 -4.74
CA SER A 64 1.76 -6.82 -5.21
C SER A 64 1.99 -7.81 -6.35
N THR A 65 3.07 -7.66 -7.13
CA THR A 65 3.39 -8.58 -8.24
C THR A 65 4.06 -9.88 -7.78
N ARG A 66 4.68 -9.90 -6.59
CA ARG A 66 5.33 -11.10 -6.01
C ARG A 66 4.35 -12.06 -5.30
N ALA A 67 3.09 -11.69 -5.20
CA ALA A 67 2.08 -12.48 -4.50
C ALA A 67 1.77 -13.79 -5.25
N ILE A 68 1.74 -14.90 -4.51
CA ILE A 68 1.45 -16.23 -5.05
C ILE A 68 -0.05 -16.32 -5.35
N ARG A 69 -0.39 -16.88 -6.50
CA ARG A 69 -1.79 -17.14 -6.90
C ARG A 69 -2.20 -18.51 -6.37
N VAL A 70 -3.23 -18.55 -5.54
CA VAL A 70 -3.84 -19.80 -5.04
C VAL A 70 -5.33 -19.80 -5.35
N GLN A 71 -5.90 -21.00 -5.48
CA GLN A 71 -7.34 -21.14 -5.68
C GLN A 71 -8.04 -21.16 -4.32
N CYS A 72 -9.06 -20.31 -4.14
CA CYS A 72 -9.82 -20.30 -2.89
C CYS A 72 -10.73 -21.54 -2.81
N PRO A 73 -10.73 -22.28 -1.69
CA PRO A 73 -11.55 -23.49 -1.54
C PRO A 73 -13.05 -23.20 -1.45
N ASN A 74 -13.43 -22.00 -0.98
CA ASN A 74 -14.85 -21.62 -0.86
C ASN A 74 -15.44 -21.11 -2.19
N CYS A 75 -14.74 -20.19 -2.88
CA CYS A 75 -15.28 -19.55 -4.08
C CYS A 75 -14.71 -20.07 -5.42
N GLY A 76 -13.72 -20.96 -5.41
CA GLY A 76 -13.09 -21.53 -6.60
C GLY A 76 -12.29 -20.54 -7.47
N LYS A 77 -12.29 -19.24 -7.12
CA LYS A 77 -11.58 -18.18 -7.85
C LYS A 77 -10.11 -18.12 -7.44
N HIS A 78 -9.25 -17.75 -8.39
CA HIS A 78 -7.85 -17.47 -8.10
C HIS A 78 -7.71 -16.17 -7.32
N THR A 79 -7.05 -16.23 -6.17
CA THR A 79 -6.76 -15.08 -5.34
C THR A 79 -5.25 -14.96 -5.10
N LYS A 80 -4.75 -13.73 -5.01
CA LYS A 80 -3.35 -13.45 -4.71
C LYS A 80 -3.20 -13.28 -3.20
N VAL A 81 -2.30 -14.05 -2.60
CA VAL A 81 -2.00 -13.97 -1.17
C VAL A 81 -0.68 -13.23 -0.99
N LEU A 82 -0.68 -12.11 -0.26
CA LEU A 82 0.51 -11.26 -0.09
C LEU A 82 1.40 -11.67 1.11
N GLY A 83 0.87 -12.48 2.04
CA GLY A 83 1.56 -12.93 3.27
C GLY A 83 1.36 -14.42 3.55
N ARG A 84 1.60 -14.87 4.79
CA ARG A 84 1.25 -16.25 5.23
C ARG A 84 -0.24 -16.40 5.51
N VAL A 85 -0.87 -15.31 5.93
CA VAL A 85 -2.27 -15.23 6.32
C VAL A 85 -2.88 -14.03 5.60
N ASP A 86 -3.89 -14.23 4.77
CA ASP A 86 -4.57 -13.14 4.06
C ASP A 86 -6.04 -13.46 3.84
N MET A 87 -6.85 -12.46 3.54
CA MET A 87 -8.25 -12.69 3.18
C MET A 87 -8.40 -12.84 1.68
N CYS A 88 -9.25 -13.77 1.24
CA CYS A 88 -9.62 -13.86 -0.17
C CYS A 88 -10.22 -12.52 -0.64
N GLY A 89 -9.70 -11.96 -1.72
CA GLY A 89 -10.18 -10.69 -2.28
C GLY A 89 -11.63 -10.71 -2.80
N HIS A 90 -12.24 -11.89 -2.96
CA HIS A 90 -13.60 -12.05 -3.47
C HIS A 90 -14.62 -12.35 -2.36
N CYS A 91 -14.45 -13.48 -1.67
CA CYS A 91 -15.38 -13.94 -0.62
C CYS A 91 -14.98 -13.52 0.79
N ARG A 92 -13.79 -12.90 0.99
CA ARG A 92 -13.23 -12.53 2.30
C ARG A 92 -13.05 -13.70 3.27
N GLU A 93 -12.99 -14.93 2.74
CA GLU A 93 -12.59 -16.12 3.49
C GLU A 93 -11.16 -15.93 4.04
N PRO A 94 -10.91 -16.20 5.34
CA PRO A 94 -9.55 -16.24 5.87
C PRO A 94 -8.78 -17.39 5.21
N LEU A 95 -7.66 -17.07 4.56
CA LEU A 95 -6.81 -18.04 3.89
C LEU A 95 -5.44 -18.07 4.56
N THR A 96 -4.98 -19.27 4.87
CA THR A 96 -3.67 -19.53 5.46
C THR A 96 -2.87 -20.42 4.52
N LEU A 97 -1.62 -20.07 4.27
CA LEU A 97 -0.69 -20.88 3.47
C LEU A 97 0.20 -21.81 4.31
N ASP A 98 0.14 -21.66 5.64
CA ASP A 98 1.02 -22.35 6.58
C ASP A 98 0.23 -23.42 7.35
N PRO A 99 0.62 -24.71 7.24
CA PRO A 99 -0.05 -25.82 7.94
C PRO A 99 -0.06 -25.67 9.47
N ASN A 100 0.90 -24.94 10.04
CA ASN A 100 1.00 -24.74 11.49
C ASN A 100 -0.04 -23.76 12.07
N LEU A 101 -0.82 -23.12 11.19
CA LEU A 101 -1.84 -22.14 11.52
C LEU A 101 -3.27 -22.65 11.25
N GLU A 102 -3.42 -23.90 10.80
CA GLU A 102 -4.73 -24.55 10.66
C GLU A 102 -5.39 -24.70 12.04
N GLY A 103 -6.63 -24.22 12.17
CA GLY A 103 -7.40 -24.24 13.42
C GLY A 103 -7.14 -23.08 14.40
N LYS A 104 -6.20 -22.17 14.11
CA LYS A 104 -6.01 -20.94 14.89
C LYS A 104 -6.90 -19.81 14.36
N GLU A 105 -7.31 -18.89 15.25
CA GLU A 105 -8.03 -17.70 14.83
C GLU A 105 -7.19 -16.86 13.85
N PHE A 106 -7.84 -16.29 12.85
CA PHE A 106 -7.18 -15.45 11.85
C PHE A 106 -6.57 -14.19 12.49
N ASP A 107 -5.24 -14.05 12.43
CA ASP A 107 -4.53 -12.83 12.83
C ASP A 107 -3.51 -12.39 11.77
N ILE A 108 -3.58 -11.10 11.40
CA ILE A 108 -2.65 -10.44 10.48
C ILE A 108 -1.24 -10.34 11.12
N ALA A 109 -1.14 -10.43 12.46
CA ALA A 109 0.12 -10.43 13.19
C ALA A 109 1.07 -11.56 12.75
N TYR A 110 0.53 -12.70 12.28
CA TYR A 110 1.32 -13.83 11.77
C TYR A 110 2.12 -13.50 10.49
N ASN A 111 1.80 -12.40 9.80
CA ASN A 111 2.58 -11.90 8.67
C ASN A 111 3.82 -11.09 9.05
N LYS A 112 3.98 -10.72 10.34
CA LYS A 112 5.24 -10.10 10.78
C LYS A 112 6.33 -11.16 10.64
N LYS A 113 7.38 -10.87 9.86
CA LYS A 113 8.60 -11.65 9.90
C LYS A 113 9.07 -11.62 11.36
N VAL A 114 8.98 -12.75 12.06
CA VAL A 114 9.78 -12.98 13.25
C VAL A 114 11.20 -12.72 12.79
N LYS A 115 11.79 -11.61 13.25
CA LYS A 115 13.21 -11.35 13.12
C LYS A 115 13.84 -12.57 13.79
N GLN A 116 14.29 -13.54 13.01
CA GLN A 116 15.23 -14.52 13.53
C GLN A 116 16.49 -13.69 13.82
N GLU A 117 16.58 -13.24 15.07
CA GLU A 117 17.85 -12.85 15.66
C GLU A 117 18.77 -14.05 15.48
N LYS A 118 19.78 -13.84 14.63
CA LYS A 118 20.97 -14.68 14.60
C LYS A 118 22.00 -14.00 15.47
#